data_AF-A0A851D9H3-F1
#
_entry.id   AF-A0A851D9H3-F1
#
_cell.length_a   1.000
_cell.length_b   1.000
_cell.length_c   1.000
_cell.angle_alpha   90.00
_cell.angle_beta   90.00
_cell.angle_gamma   90.00
#
_symmetry.space_group_name_H-M   'P 1'
#
loop_
_entity.id
_entity.type
_entity.pdbx_description
1 polymer ?
#
loop_
_entity_poly.entity_id
_entity_poly.type
_entity_poly.pdbx_seq_one_letter_code
_entity_poly.pdbx_strand_id
1 'polypeptide(L)'
;GRDCLGCAKTGSGKTAAFVLPVLQVLSEDPYGIFCLVLTPTRELAYQIAEQFRVLGKPLGLKDCVVVGGLDMVAQALELSRKPHVVIATPGRLADHLRSSNTFSLKKLKFLVLDEADRLLEQGCADFTADLEVILEAVPARRQTLLFSATLTDTLKELQSLAPNRPFFWEAVSEVRTVDELDQRYLLVPEALKDAYLVHLIQTFQDEHDDWSVIIFTKTCK
;
A
#
# COMPACT_ATOMS: atom_id res chain seq x y z
N GLY A 1 20.26 5.10 3.64
CA GLY A 1 20.27 4.22 4.82
C GLY A 1 20.35 2.77 4.39
N ARG A 2 20.02 1.82 5.28
CA ARG A 2 19.84 0.39 4.94
C ARG A 2 18.42 0.16 4.41
N ASP A 3 18.25 -0.88 3.61
CA ASP A 3 16.91 -1.37 3.25
C ASP A 3 16.16 -1.81 4.52
N CYS A 4 14.84 -1.76 4.49
CA CYS A 4 14.00 -2.10 5.66
C CYS A 4 12.83 -2.97 5.23
N LEU A 5 12.53 -4.00 6.02
CA LEU A 5 11.31 -4.77 5.92
C LEU A 5 10.56 -4.64 7.24
N GLY A 6 9.41 -3.97 7.21
CA GLY A 6 8.55 -3.74 8.37
C GLY A 6 7.27 -4.57 8.26
N CYS A 7 7.06 -5.49 9.20
CA CYS A 7 5.80 -6.21 9.35
C CYS A 7 5.00 -5.61 10.50
N ALA A 8 3.83 -5.03 10.21
CA ALA A 8 2.92 -4.51 11.23
C ALA A 8 1.48 -4.40 10.72
N LYS A 9 0.50 -4.45 11.63
CA LYS A 9 -0.93 -4.26 11.32
C LYS A 9 -1.20 -2.85 10.77
N THR A 10 -2.24 -2.72 9.94
CA THR A 10 -2.72 -1.40 9.45
C THR A 10 -3.14 -0.53 10.64
N GLY A 11 -2.90 0.78 10.55
CA GLY A 11 -3.16 1.72 11.66
C GLY A 11 -2.03 1.86 12.69
N SER A 12 -0.94 1.09 12.58
CA SER A 12 0.25 1.19 13.47
C SER A 12 1.21 2.34 13.16
N GLY A 13 0.86 3.24 12.25
CA GLY A 13 1.74 4.35 11.83
C GLY A 13 2.79 3.98 10.78
N LYS A 14 2.66 2.84 10.09
CA LYS A 14 3.55 2.41 8.98
C LYS A 14 3.84 3.52 7.97
N THR A 15 2.80 4.27 7.59
CA THR A 15 2.93 5.35 6.62
C THR A 15 3.88 6.44 7.10
N ALA A 16 3.76 6.89 8.34
CA ALA A 16 4.70 7.86 8.92
C ALA A 16 6.13 7.30 8.99
N ALA A 17 6.28 5.99 9.26
CA ALA A 17 7.58 5.33 9.38
C ALA A 17 8.41 5.38 8.09
N PHE A 18 7.79 5.44 6.91
CA PHE A 18 8.50 5.65 5.65
C PHE A 18 8.42 7.07 5.10
N VAL A 19 7.35 7.81 5.37
CA VAL A 19 7.23 9.21 4.91
C VAL A 19 8.29 10.09 5.58
N LEU A 20 8.47 9.98 6.90
CA LEU A 20 9.42 10.82 7.64
C LEU A 20 10.87 10.70 7.17
N PRO A 21 11.47 9.50 7.03
CA PRO A 21 12.84 9.40 6.52
C PRO A 21 12.97 9.87 5.07
N VAL A 22 11.95 9.68 4.23
CA VAL A 22 11.94 10.21 2.85
C VAL A 22 11.98 11.74 2.87
N LEU A 23 11.11 12.38 3.66
CA LEU A 23 11.05 13.84 3.77
C LEU A 23 12.31 14.43 4.39
N GLN A 24 12.90 13.77 5.38
CA GLN A 24 14.15 14.21 6.00
C GLN A 24 15.28 14.30 4.97
N VAL A 25 15.51 13.24 4.19
CA VAL A 25 16.60 13.26 3.18
C VAL A 25 16.23 14.17 2.01
N LEU A 26 14.96 14.26 1.64
CA LEU A 26 14.50 15.20 0.61
C LEU A 26 14.74 16.66 1.02
N SER A 27 14.64 16.99 2.31
CA SER A 27 14.84 18.36 2.80
C SER A 27 16.30 18.85 2.66
N GLU A 28 17.26 17.94 2.59
CA GLU A 28 18.68 18.27 2.41
C GLU A 28 19.00 18.68 0.96
N ASP A 29 18.42 17.97 -0.02
CA ASP A 29 18.63 18.20 -1.45
C ASP A 29 17.36 17.83 -2.24
N PRO A 30 16.39 18.75 -2.35
CA PRO A 30 15.13 18.50 -3.02
C PRO A 30 15.30 18.54 -4.54
N TYR A 31 15.06 17.40 -5.20
CA TYR A 31 15.08 17.32 -6.65
C TYR A 31 14.10 16.29 -7.20
N GLY A 32 13.62 16.57 -8.42
CA GLY A 32 13.02 15.62 -9.37
C GLY A 32 12.11 14.55 -8.75
N ILE A 33 12.08 13.35 -9.33
CA ILE A 33 11.43 12.18 -8.72
C ILE A 33 12.43 11.53 -7.78
N PHE A 34 12.16 11.66 -6.48
CA PHE A 34 13.05 11.24 -5.40
C PHE A 34 12.59 9.95 -4.74
N CYS A 35 11.27 9.78 -4.59
CA CYS A 35 10.64 8.63 -3.98
C CYS A 35 9.51 8.08 -4.87
N LEU A 36 9.46 6.75 -5.00
CA LEU A 36 8.32 6.02 -5.55
C LEU A 36 7.71 5.17 -4.44
N VAL A 37 6.39 5.26 -4.29
CA VAL A 37 5.60 4.37 -3.44
C VAL A 37 4.67 3.54 -4.30
N LEU A 38 4.76 2.23 -4.16
CA LEU A 38 3.89 1.26 -4.81
C LEU A 38 2.92 0.69 -3.78
N THR A 39 1.65 0.64 -4.15
CA THR A 39 0.56 0.17 -3.28
C THR A 39 -0.51 -0.54 -4.13
N PRO A 40 -1.20 -1.57 -3.61
CA PRO A 40 -2.05 -2.43 -4.44
C PRO A 40 -3.33 -1.75 -4.92
N THR A 41 -3.86 -0.77 -4.18
CA THR A 41 -5.16 -0.16 -4.47
C THR A 41 -5.09 1.35 -4.66
N ARG A 42 -6.12 1.89 -5.33
CA ARG A 42 -6.22 3.32 -5.62
C ARG A 42 -6.46 4.10 -4.33
N GLU A 43 -7.29 3.55 -3.46
CA GLU A 43 -7.71 4.13 -2.20
C GLU A 43 -6.50 4.31 -1.28
N LEU A 44 -5.65 3.28 -1.16
CA LEU A 44 -4.42 3.35 -0.38
C LEU A 44 -3.43 4.38 -0.97
N ALA A 45 -3.32 4.47 -2.30
CA ALA A 45 -2.48 5.48 -2.95
C ALA A 45 -2.89 6.90 -2.56
N TYR A 46 -4.18 7.20 -2.55
CA TYR A 46 -4.67 8.52 -2.13
C TYR A 46 -4.44 8.78 -0.64
N GLN A 47 -4.65 7.77 0.21
CA GLN A 47 -4.35 7.89 1.65
C GLN A 47 -2.88 8.20 1.90
N ILE A 48 -1.96 7.50 1.22
CA ILE A 48 -0.52 7.76 1.33
C ILE A 48 -0.16 9.15 0.79
N ALA A 49 -0.74 9.55 -0.34
CA ALA A 49 -0.50 10.88 -0.91
C ALA A 49 -0.93 12.00 0.04
N GLU A 50 -2.05 11.84 0.74
CA GLU A 50 -2.49 12.77 1.78
C GLU A 50 -1.46 12.88 2.91
N GLN A 51 -0.91 11.76 3.39
CA GLN A 51 0.13 11.78 4.43
C GLN A 51 1.39 12.51 3.98
N PHE A 52 1.82 12.31 2.73
CA PHE A 52 2.92 13.08 2.14
C PHE A 52 2.62 14.58 2.06
N ARG A 53 1.41 14.97 1.66
CA ARG A 53 1.01 16.39 1.60
C ARG A 53 0.97 17.03 2.98
N VAL A 54 0.41 16.35 3.97
CA VAL A 54 0.32 16.86 5.35
C VAL A 54 1.71 17.05 5.95
N LEU A 55 2.54 16.00 5.91
CA LEU A 55 3.87 16.02 6.52
C LEU A 55 4.89 16.82 5.70
N GLY A 56 4.75 16.84 4.38
CA GLY A 56 5.63 17.53 3.44
C GLY A 56 5.27 18.98 3.14
N LYS A 57 4.14 19.50 3.66
CA LYS A 57 3.70 20.88 3.45
C LYS A 57 4.79 21.93 3.76
N PRO A 58 5.56 21.83 4.87
CA PRO A 58 6.62 22.80 5.16
C PRO A 58 7.76 22.81 4.14
N LEU A 59 7.94 21.71 3.39
CA LEU A 59 9.02 21.54 2.41
C LEU A 59 8.57 21.92 0.98
N GLY A 60 7.32 22.34 0.79
CA GLY A 60 6.77 22.57 -0.56
C GLY A 60 6.78 21.28 -1.40
N LEU A 61 6.50 20.14 -0.75
CA LEU A 61 6.48 18.83 -1.40
C LEU A 61 5.53 18.83 -2.61
N LYS A 62 5.95 18.18 -3.69
CA LYS A 62 5.14 17.96 -4.89
C LYS A 62 4.95 16.46 -5.02
N ASP A 63 3.72 16.00 -4.93
CA ASP A 63 3.36 14.60 -5.15
C ASP A 63 2.60 14.42 -6.47
N CYS A 64 2.55 13.19 -6.97
CA CYS A 64 1.70 12.79 -8.08
C CYS A 64 1.16 11.39 -7.81
N VAL A 65 -0.12 11.18 -8.12
CA VAL A 65 -0.81 9.90 -7.92
C VAL A 65 -1.10 9.25 -9.26
N VAL A 66 -0.48 8.09 -9.51
CA VAL A 66 -0.55 7.35 -10.77
C VAL A 66 -1.32 6.06 -10.57
N VAL A 67 -2.63 6.13 -10.82
CA VAL A 67 -3.57 5.02 -10.61
C VAL A 67 -4.52 4.85 -11.80
N GLY A 68 -5.06 3.63 -11.97
CA GLY A 68 -6.02 3.33 -13.03
C GLY A 68 -7.34 4.11 -12.92
N GLY A 69 -8.09 4.17 -14.01
CA GLY A 69 -9.39 4.87 -14.07
C GLY A 69 -9.31 6.39 -14.23
N LEU A 70 -8.13 6.95 -14.45
CA LEU A 70 -7.90 8.36 -14.77
C LEU A 70 -7.34 8.52 -16.18
N ASP A 71 -7.33 9.76 -16.68
CA ASP A 71 -6.78 10.06 -18.01
C ASP A 71 -5.26 9.84 -18.06
N MET A 72 -4.80 9.15 -19.11
CA MET A 72 -3.39 8.78 -19.28
C MET A 72 -2.54 10.02 -19.58
N VAL A 73 -3.05 10.94 -20.40
CA VAL A 73 -2.30 12.11 -20.84
C VAL A 73 -2.11 13.09 -19.68
N ALA A 74 -3.15 13.31 -18.88
CA ALA A 74 -3.09 14.13 -17.68
C ALA A 74 -2.04 13.62 -16.68
N GLN A 75 -2.03 12.31 -16.38
CA GLN A 75 -1.02 11.71 -15.50
C GLN A 75 0.39 11.80 -16.08
N ALA A 76 0.56 11.58 -17.38
CA ALA A 76 1.85 11.71 -18.05
C ALA A 76 2.38 13.16 -17.98
N LEU A 77 1.49 14.15 -18.06
CA LEU A 77 1.82 15.55 -17.89
C LEU A 77 2.24 15.86 -16.44
N GLU A 78 1.53 15.33 -15.44
CA GLU A 78 1.92 15.49 -14.03
C GLU A 78 3.28 14.88 -13.75
N LEU A 79 3.54 13.67 -14.25
CA LEU A 79 4.85 13.01 -14.16
C LEU A 79 5.96 13.84 -14.83
N SER A 80 5.67 14.45 -15.99
CA SER A 80 6.63 15.29 -16.72
C SER A 80 7.06 16.54 -15.93
N ARG A 81 6.24 17.01 -14.98
CA ARG A 81 6.55 18.12 -14.06
C ARG A 81 7.56 17.74 -12.97
N LYS A 82 8.00 16.47 -12.94
CA LYS A 82 9.01 15.94 -12.01
C LYS A 82 8.63 16.16 -10.54
N PRO A 83 7.51 15.57 -10.08
CA PRO A 83 7.11 15.61 -8.67
C PRO A 83 8.17 14.93 -7.80
N HIS A 84 8.32 15.38 -6.55
CA HIS A 84 9.24 14.82 -5.56
C HIS A 84 8.89 13.37 -5.20
N VAL A 85 7.60 13.09 -5.06
CA VAL A 85 7.08 11.78 -4.68
C VAL A 85 6.06 11.32 -5.71
N VAL A 86 6.20 10.10 -6.18
CA VAL A 86 5.20 9.43 -7.01
C VAL A 86 4.58 8.32 -6.19
N ILE A 87 3.25 8.30 -6.07
CA ILE A 87 2.49 7.23 -5.43
C ILE A 87 1.69 6.54 -6.51
N ALA A 88 1.83 5.23 -6.67
CA ALA A 88 1.28 4.53 -7.82
C ALA A 88 0.79 3.11 -7.52
N THR A 89 -0.19 2.67 -8.31
CA THR A 89 -0.50 1.24 -8.48
C THR A 89 0.42 0.66 -9.55
N PRO A 90 1.00 -0.56 -9.37
CA PRO A 90 1.99 -1.13 -10.28
C PRO A 90 1.57 -1.14 -11.75
N GLY A 91 0.39 -1.69 -12.07
CA GLY A 91 -0.07 -1.79 -13.46
C GLY A 91 -0.11 -0.46 -14.18
N ARG A 92 -0.69 0.58 -13.54
CA ARG A 92 -0.76 1.90 -14.15
C ARG A 92 0.62 2.53 -14.37
N LEU A 93 1.54 2.38 -13.43
CA LEU A 93 2.88 2.92 -13.58
C LEU A 93 3.66 2.18 -14.67
N ALA A 94 3.53 0.85 -14.73
CA ALA A 94 4.15 0.04 -15.77
C ALA A 94 3.63 0.44 -17.16
N ASP A 95 2.32 0.71 -17.31
CA ASP A 95 1.78 1.25 -18.55
C ASP A 95 2.45 2.56 -18.95
N HIS A 96 2.63 3.50 -18.00
CA HIS A 96 3.33 4.76 -18.26
C HIS A 96 4.78 4.56 -18.67
N LEU A 97 5.49 3.62 -18.05
CA LEU A 97 6.87 3.29 -18.40
C LEU A 97 6.98 2.63 -19.79
N ARG A 98 5.99 1.82 -20.18
CA ARG A 98 5.93 1.17 -21.50
C ARG A 98 5.55 2.15 -22.61
N SER A 99 4.60 3.05 -22.34
CA SER A 99 4.00 3.93 -23.35
C SER A 99 4.70 5.27 -23.51
N SER A 100 5.48 5.72 -22.52
CA SER A 100 5.97 7.10 -22.45
C SER A 100 7.41 7.22 -21.97
N ASN A 101 8.17 8.10 -22.62
CA ASN A 101 9.50 8.54 -22.19
C ASN A 101 9.48 9.94 -21.53
N THR A 102 8.32 10.41 -21.05
CA THR A 102 8.16 11.79 -20.52
C THR A 102 8.75 12.01 -19.14
N PHE A 103 9.08 10.94 -18.41
CA PHE A 103 9.67 11.00 -17.07
C PHE A 103 10.76 9.95 -16.92
N SER A 104 11.55 10.06 -15.85
CA SER A 104 12.62 9.10 -15.56
C SER A 104 12.73 8.83 -14.07
N LEU A 105 12.80 7.56 -13.71
CA LEU A 105 13.00 7.09 -12.34
C LEU A 105 14.48 6.86 -12.00
N LYS A 106 15.41 7.12 -12.91
CA LYS A 106 16.84 6.79 -12.76
C LYS A 106 17.56 7.49 -11.59
N LYS A 107 16.99 8.57 -11.05
CA LYS A 107 17.56 9.35 -9.91
C LYS A 107 16.86 9.09 -8.58
N LEU A 108 15.95 8.13 -8.55
CA LEU A 108 15.19 7.77 -7.36
C LEU A 108 16.12 7.29 -6.24
N LYS A 109 15.92 7.82 -5.02
CA LYS A 109 16.65 7.38 -3.82
C LYS A 109 15.84 6.39 -2.99
N PHE A 110 14.52 6.48 -3.01
CA PHE A 110 13.64 5.65 -2.18
C PHE A 110 12.60 4.90 -3.02
N LEU A 111 12.55 3.58 -2.84
CA LEU A 111 11.48 2.73 -3.33
C LEU A 111 10.72 2.19 -2.11
N VAL A 112 9.42 2.42 -2.05
CA VAL A 112 8.55 1.91 -0.99
C VAL A 112 7.53 0.96 -1.60
N LEU A 113 7.38 -0.24 -1.04
CA LEU A 113 6.26 -1.13 -1.35
C LEU A 113 5.41 -1.24 -0.09
N ASP A 114 4.19 -0.72 -0.16
CA ASP A 114 3.19 -0.82 0.90
C ASP A 114 2.20 -1.95 0.59
N GLU A 115 1.78 -2.68 1.62
CA GLU A 115 1.05 -3.95 1.50
C GLU A 115 1.73 -4.91 0.51
N ALA A 116 3.03 -5.13 0.74
CA ALA A 116 3.88 -5.85 -0.20
C ALA A 116 3.51 -7.35 -0.35
N ASP A 117 2.86 -7.94 0.67
CA ASP A 117 2.23 -9.25 0.57
C ASP A 117 1.14 -9.30 -0.50
N ARG A 118 0.26 -8.28 -0.54
CA ARG A 118 -0.79 -8.18 -1.57
C ARG A 118 -0.26 -7.85 -2.95
N LEU A 119 0.84 -7.10 -3.04
CA LEU A 119 1.51 -6.81 -4.31
C LEU A 119 2.12 -8.05 -4.96
N LEU A 120 2.42 -9.10 -4.18
CA LEU A 120 3.02 -10.35 -4.62
C LEU A 120 2.06 -11.55 -4.57
N GLU A 121 0.83 -11.38 -4.08
CA GLU A 121 -0.12 -12.47 -3.92
C GLU A 121 -0.56 -13.02 -5.29
N GLN A 122 -0.15 -14.26 -5.59
CA GLN A 122 -0.52 -14.94 -6.82
C GLN A 122 -2.04 -15.17 -6.88
N GLY A 123 -2.70 -14.65 -7.92
CA GLY A 123 -4.11 -14.95 -8.24
C GLY A 123 -5.13 -13.82 -8.05
N CYS A 124 -4.80 -12.70 -7.40
CA CYS A 124 -5.72 -11.55 -7.29
C CYS A 124 -5.44 -10.46 -8.36
N ALA A 125 -4.17 -10.21 -8.64
CA ALA A 125 -3.69 -9.38 -9.74
C ALA A 125 -2.23 -9.77 -10.04
N ASP A 126 -1.92 -10.20 -11.28
CA ASP A 126 -0.55 -10.56 -11.69
C ASP A 126 0.35 -9.30 -11.82
N PHE A 127 0.59 -8.60 -10.72
CA PHE A 127 1.46 -7.42 -10.69
C PHE A 127 2.94 -7.77 -10.87
N THR A 128 3.31 -9.05 -10.85
CA THR A 128 4.70 -9.50 -10.97
C THR A 128 5.37 -8.95 -12.23
N ALA A 129 4.72 -9.07 -13.40
CA ALA A 129 5.27 -8.56 -14.66
C ALA A 129 5.34 -7.02 -14.68
N ASP A 130 4.42 -6.33 -14.01
CA ASP A 130 4.43 -4.88 -13.89
C ASP A 130 5.53 -4.40 -12.94
N LEU A 131 5.73 -5.11 -11.83
CA LEU A 131 6.80 -4.86 -10.87
C LEU A 131 8.17 -5.06 -11.51
N GLU A 132 8.37 -6.11 -12.31
CA GLU A 132 9.62 -6.32 -13.07
C GLU A 132 9.96 -5.11 -13.95
N VAL A 133 9.00 -4.62 -14.74
CA VAL A 133 9.18 -3.41 -15.58
C VAL A 133 9.55 -2.19 -14.74
N ILE A 134 8.90 -2.00 -13.59
CA ILE A 134 9.21 -0.88 -12.69
C ILE A 134 10.61 -1.02 -12.08
N LEU A 135 10.98 -2.22 -11.64
CA LEU A 135 12.27 -2.51 -11.02
C LEU A 135 13.45 -2.33 -11.98
N GLU A 136 13.25 -2.61 -13.27
CA GLU A 136 14.21 -2.30 -14.33
C GLU A 136 14.38 -0.80 -14.58
N ALA A 137 13.32 -0.01 -14.38
CA ALA A 137 13.35 1.43 -14.59
C ALA A 137 13.99 2.23 -13.43
N VAL A 138 14.06 1.65 -12.22
CA VAL A 138 14.63 2.29 -11.02
C VAL A 138 16.12 1.94 -10.84
N PRO A 139 16.93 2.82 -10.23
CA PRO A 139 18.36 2.57 -10.03
C PRO A 139 18.61 1.45 -9.02
N ALA A 140 19.65 0.64 -9.25
CA ALA A 140 20.08 -0.41 -8.32
C ALA A 140 20.52 0.16 -6.96
N ARG A 141 21.22 1.31 -6.97
CA ARG A 141 21.60 2.02 -5.75
C ARG A 141 20.45 2.91 -5.27
N ARG A 142 19.60 2.34 -4.44
CA ARG A 142 18.48 3.01 -3.75
C ARG A 142 18.29 2.39 -2.37
N GLN A 143 17.50 3.04 -1.54
CA GLN A 143 16.99 2.46 -0.31
C GLN A 143 15.59 1.91 -0.57
N THR A 144 15.40 0.61 -0.35
CA THR A 144 14.11 -0.06 -0.51
C THR A 144 13.47 -0.28 0.86
N LEU A 145 12.22 0.16 1.02
CA LEU A 145 11.42 -0.02 2.22
C LEU A 145 10.19 -0.87 1.89
N LEU A 146 10.05 -2.01 2.53
CA LEU A 146 8.97 -2.97 2.30
C LEU A 146 8.09 -3.01 3.54
N PHE A 147 6.80 -2.79 3.39
CA PHE A 147 5.83 -2.84 4.48
C PHE A 147 4.76 -3.87 4.16
N SER A 148 4.52 -4.77 5.11
CA SER A 148 3.54 -5.83 4.98
C SER A 148 2.74 -5.97 6.27
N ALA A 149 1.50 -6.46 6.16
CA ALA A 149 0.72 -6.86 7.33
C ALA A 149 1.03 -8.30 7.75
N THR A 150 1.51 -9.13 6.82
CA THR A 150 1.80 -10.53 7.06
C THR A 150 3.18 -10.93 6.55
N LEU A 151 3.78 -11.90 7.24
CA LEU A 151 4.94 -12.63 6.76
C LEU A 151 4.42 -13.94 6.16
N THR A 152 3.96 -13.85 4.92
CA THR A 152 3.53 -15.01 4.12
C THR A 152 4.72 -15.70 3.47
N ASP A 153 4.47 -16.81 2.76
CA ASP A 153 5.48 -17.57 2.02
C ASP A 153 6.22 -16.73 0.96
N THR A 154 5.67 -15.56 0.58
CA THR A 154 6.31 -14.58 -0.32
C THR A 154 7.43 -13.78 0.36
N LEU A 155 7.75 -14.02 1.64
CA LEU A 155 8.86 -13.34 2.34
C LEU A 155 10.20 -13.47 1.60
N LYS A 156 10.49 -14.63 0.99
CA LYS A 156 11.72 -14.82 0.21
C LYS A 156 11.75 -13.95 -1.04
N GLU A 157 10.59 -13.78 -1.68
CA GLU A 157 10.43 -12.89 -2.83
C GLU A 157 10.52 -11.42 -2.41
N LEU A 158 9.93 -11.04 -1.28
CA LEU A 158 10.10 -9.72 -0.70
C LEU A 158 11.57 -9.41 -0.39
N GLN A 159 12.31 -10.38 0.17
CA GLN A 159 13.73 -10.21 0.45
C GLN A 159 14.57 -10.06 -0.82
N SER A 160 14.20 -10.70 -1.93
CA SER A 160 14.93 -10.54 -3.19
C SER A 160 14.78 -9.13 -3.79
N LEU A 161 13.65 -8.45 -3.51
CA LEU A 161 13.40 -7.06 -3.90
C LEU A 161 14.21 -6.02 -3.10
N ALA A 162 14.70 -6.41 -1.92
CA ALA A 162 15.54 -5.60 -1.03
C ALA A 162 16.94 -6.22 -0.87
N PRO A 163 17.81 -6.11 -1.89
CA PRO A 163 19.07 -6.86 -1.94
C PRO A 163 20.12 -6.40 -0.91
N ASN A 164 20.01 -5.20 -0.32
CA ASN A 164 21.04 -4.64 0.55
C ASN A 164 20.82 -4.99 2.03
N ARG A 165 20.87 -6.30 2.36
CA ARG A 165 20.77 -6.85 3.73
C ARG A 165 19.79 -6.06 4.61
N PRO A 166 18.48 -6.22 4.36
CA PRO A 166 17.48 -5.35 4.94
C PRO A 166 17.45 -5.50 6.47
N PHE A 167 17.22 -4.39 7.15
CA PHE A 167 16.83 -4.40 8.54
C PHE A 167 15.41 -4.94 8.64
N PHE A 168 15.23 -6.04 9.36
CA PHE A 168 13.93 -6.64 9.57
C PHE A 168 13.35 -6.19 10.90
N TRP A 169 12.14 -5.65 10.87
CA TRP A 169 11.38 -5.31 12.05
C TRP A 169 9.99 -5.91 11.95
N GLU A 170 9.60 -6.62 13.00
CA GLU A 170 8.28 -7.22 13.12
C GLU A 170 7.66 -6.73 14.43
N ALA A 171 6.48 -6.14 14.32
CA ALA A 171 5.63 -5.90 15.48
C ALA A 171 5.15 -7.27 15.98
N VAL A 172 5.74 -7.75 17.07
CA VAL A 172 5.30 -8.99 17.74
C VAL A 172 3.85 -8.78 18.17
N SER A 173 2.92 -9.45 17.51
CA SER A 173 1.51 -9.49 17.88
C SER A 173 1.15 -10.95 18.07
N GLU A 174 0.97 -11.39 19.32
CA GLU A 174 0.67 -12.78 19.67
C GLU A 174 -0.66 -13.28 19.06
N VAL A 175 -1.54 -12.38 18.61
CA VAL A 175 -2.84 -12.73 18.03
C VAL A 175 -3.13 -11.94 16.74
N ARG A 176 -3.58 -12.62 15.67
CA ARG A 176 -3.98 -12.01 14.38
C ARG A 176 -5.21 -11.09 14.53
N THR A 177 -6.07 -11.35 15.50
CA THR A 177 -7.24 -10.55 15.88
C THR A 177 -6.96 -9.69 17.11
N VAL A 178 -7.71 -8.61 17.33
CA VAL A 178 -7.60 -7.78 18.54
C VAL A 178 -8.06 -8.63 19.74
N ASP A 179 -7.39 -8.57 20.88
CA ASP A 179 -7.74 -9.39 22.07
C ASP A 179 -9.17 -9.10 22.59
N GLU A 180 -9.69 -7.90 22.30
CA GLU A 180 -11.06 -7.47 22.64
C GLU A 180 -12.14 -7.95 21.64
N LEU A 181 -11.77 -8.62 20.54
CA LEU A 181 -12.71 -9.05 19.52
C LEU A 181 -13.39 -10.38 19.90
N ASP A 182 -14.63 -10.31 20.41
CA ASP A 182 -15.48 -11.49 20.61
C ASP A 182 -15.92 -12.06 19.25
N GLN A 183 -15.53 -13.30 18.98
CA GLN A 183 -15.82 -14.00 17.73
C GLN A 183 -16.67 -15.24 18.03
N ARG A 184 -17.83 -15.30 17.36
CA ARG A 184 -18.76 -16.42 17.47
C ARG A 184 -19.06 -16.98 16.09
N TYR A 185 -19.30 -18.28 16.01
CA TYR A 185 -19.72 -18.95 14.78
C TYR A 185 -21.01 -19.76 15.01
N LEU A 186 -21.83 -19.85 13.97
CA LEU A 186 -23.08 -20.61 13.99
C LEU A 186 -23.12 -21.53 12.78
N LEU A 187 -23.31 -22.83 13.01
CA LEU A 187 -23.51 -23.81 11.94
C LEU A 187 -24.99 -23.84 11.59
N VAL A 188 -25.35 -23.38 10.39
CA VAL A 188 -26.73 -23.36 9.89
C VAL A 188 -26.82 -23.87 8.46
N PRO A 189 -27.94 -24.54 8.08
CA PRO A 189 -28.26 -24.78 6.69
C PRO A 189 -28.34 -23.46 5.91
N GLU A 190 -27.84 -23.46 4.67
CA GLU A 190 -27.80 -22.25 3.82
C GLU A 190 -29.17 -21.59 3.67
N ALA A 191 -30.23 -22.39 3.51
CA ALA A 191 -31.60 -21.92 3.37
C ALA A 191 -32.14 -21.14 4.59
N LEU A 192 -31.53 -21.30 5.77
CA LEU A 192 -31.94 -20.64 7.02
C LEU A 192 -31.04 -19.46 7.39
N LYS A 193 -29.96 -19.22 6.64
CA LYS A 193 -28.94 -18.21 6.98
C LYS A 193 -29.55 -16.82 7.16
N ASP A 194 -30.48 -16.44 6.30
CA ASP A 194 -31.13 -15.12 6.34
C ASP A 194 -32.02 -14.97 7.59
N ALA A 195 -32.77 -16.01 7.96
CA ALA A 195 -33.63 -15.99 9.14
C ALA A 195 -32.80 -15.84 10.43
N TYR A 196 -31.69 -16.59 10.53
CA TYR A 196 -30.77 -16.46 11.66
C TYR A 196 -30.06 -15.10 11.68
N LEU A 197 -29.67 -14.56 10.53
CA LEU A 197 -29.06 -13.24 10.44
C LEU A 197 -29.99 -12.15 10.97
N VAL A 198 -31.26 -12.14 10.53
CA VAL A 198 -32.27 -11.19 11.03
C VAL A 198 -32.46 -11.33 12.54
N HIS A 199 -32.59 -12.57 13.03
CA HIS A 199 -32.75 -12.83 14.46
C HIS A 199 -31.55 -12.33 15.28
N LEU A 200 -30.33 -12.56 14.81
CA LEU A 200 -29.11 -12.10 15.48
C LEU A 200 -29.01 -10.57 15.52
N ILE A 201 -29.35 -9.89 14.42
CA ILE A 201 -29.33 -8.42 14.37
C ILE A 201 -30.37 -7.84 15.32
N GLN A 202 -31.59 -8.36 15.31
CA GLN A 202 -32.66 -7.90 16.21
C GLN A 202 -32.27 -8.06 17.67
N THR A 203 -31.83 -9.26 18.04
CA THR A 203 -31.40 -9.55 19.42
C THR A 203 -30.23 -8.65 19.84
N PHE A 204 -29.28 -8.39 18.94
CA PHE A 204 -28.15 -7.53 19.22
C PHE A 204 -28.55 -6.05 19.36
N GLN A 205 -29.48 -5.57 18.52
CA GLN A 205 -29.99 -4.20 18.61
C GLN A 205 -30.81 -3.97 19.89
N ASP A 206 -31.59 -4.96 20.33
CA ASP A 206 -32.35 -4.89 21.59
C ASP A 206 -31.41 -4.70 22.80
N GLU A 207 -30.18 -5.21 22.74
CA GLU A 207 -29.16 -5.04 23.78
C GLU A 207 -28.31 -3.77 23.57
N HIS A 208 -28.29 -3.20 22.36
CA HIS A 208 -27.37 -2.15 21.92
C HIS A 208 -28.00 -1.14 20.93
N ASP A 209 -28.88 -0.27 21.42
CA ASP A 209 -29.66 0.69 20.61
C ASP A 209 -28.84 1.63 19.68
N ASP A 210 -27.60 1.96 20.04
CA ASP A 210 -26.76 2.94 19.30
C ASP A 210 -25.69 2.30 18.39
N TRP A 211 -25.75 0.98 18.16
CA TRP A 211 -24.70 0.27 17.45
C TRP A 211 -25.03 0.06 15.97
N SER A 212 -24.05 0.33 15.10
CA SER A 212 -24.13 0.04 13.67
C SER A 212 -23.61 -1.36 13.37
N VAL A 213 -24.33 -2.11 12.55
CA VAL A 213 -23.96 -3.48 12.12
C VAL A 213 -23.48 -3.47 10.67
N ILE A 214 -22.36 -4.13 10.40
CA ILE A 214 -21.84 -4.36 9.04
C ILE A 214 -21.99 -5.84 8.69
N ILE A 215 -22.59 -6.14 7.54
CA ILE A 215 -22.80 -7.50 7.05
C ILE A 215 -21.94 -7.71 5.81
N PHE A 216 -20.99 -8.64 5.87
CA PHE A 216 -20.16 -9.01 4.73
C PHE A 216 -20.77 -10.19 3.97
N THR A 217 -20.93 -10.05 2.65
CA THR A 217 -21.35 -11.12 1.75
C THR A 217 -20.24 -11.44 0.74
N LYS A 218 -20.30 -12.63 0.13
CA LYS A 218 -19.25 -13.07 -0.80
C LYS A 218 -19.33 -12.40 -2.18
N THR A 219 -20.52 -11.94 -2.58
CA THR A 219 -20.75 -11.36 -3.91
C THR A 219 -21.63 -10.11 -3.81
N CYS A 220 -21.29 -9.09 -4.58
CA CYS A 220 -22.20 -7.99 -4.89
C CYS A 220 -23.10 -8.42 -6.05
N LYS A 221 -24.42 -8.31 -5.90
CA LYS A 221 -25.38 -8.47 -7.01
C LYS A 221 -25.74 -7.11 -7.58
#